data_AF-A0AA47EML7-F1
#
_entry.id   AF-A0AA47EML7-F1
#
_cell.length_a   1.000
_cell.length_b   1.000
_cell.length_c   1.000
_cell.angle_alpha   90.00
_cell.angle_beta   90.00
_cell.angle_gamma   90.00
#
_symmetry.space_group_name_H-M   'P 1'
#
loop_
_entity.id
_entity.type
_entity.pdbx_description
1 polymer ?
#
loop_
_entity_poly.entity_id
_entity_poly.type
_entity_poly.pdbx_seq_one_letter_code
_entity_poly.pdbx_strand_id
1 'polypeptide(L)'
;MKKRRFCISILCFFLFFQYTKIGVAKNEHTPMKCEEKLNLLEPAKPKTIYDYELLPERNISTFKEKVLPVSLVQKKGNKVPFAIAYKNLNWQRPAYDSIWHSSLRRWSYVPLNMAYQQHIVYSYQGGLSYWYDLSSYLALPNGTGGPSPINEYAFTIKYPYVVRLVVFNFNITSIKYYKNQIVFSGVPLRKGLTIVDFDTRNFSDSKKLLQLATPDGYELDYLILYLSNH
;
A
#
# COMPACT_ATOMS: atom_id res chain seq x y z
N MET A 1 58.86 13.26 -11.19
CA MET A 1 58.09 12.07 -10.75
C MET A 1 58.00 11.83 -9.22
N LYS A 2 58.75 12.51 -8.35
CA LYS A 2 58.72 12.25 -6.88
C LYS A 2 57.60 12.95 -6.08
N LYS A 3 57.14 14.15 -6.48
CA LYS A 3 56.10 14.91 -5.73
C LYS A 3 54.69 14.29 -5.81
N ARG A 4 54.34 13.61 -6.90
CA ARG A 4 53.00 13.04 -7.13
C ARG A 4 52.73 11.78 -6.29
N ARG A 5 53.77 11.01 -5.96
CA ARG A 5 53.66 9.81 -5.10
C ARG A 5 53.49 10.15 -3.62
N PHE A 6 54.05 11.28 -3.17
CA PHE A 6 53.95 11.72 -1.77
C PHE A 6 52.55 12.23 -1.41
N CYS A 7 51.88 12.95 -2.32
CA CYS A 7 50.50 13.40 -2.11
C CYS A 7 49.48 12.25 -2.06
N ILE A 8 49.70 11.17 -2.83
CA ILE A 8 48.81 10.00 -2.85
C ILE A 8 48.94 9.21 -1.55
N SER A 9 50.15 9.03 -1.03
CA SER A 9 50.36 8.37 0.27
C SER A 9 49.74 9.13 1.44
N ILE A 10 49.78 10.48 1.43
CA ILE A 10 49.14 11.30 2.47
C ILE A 10 47.61 11.22 2.36
N LEU A 11 47.04 11.24 1.15
CA LEU A 11 45.59 11.10 0.96
C LEU A 11 45.08 9.72 1.40
N CYS A 12 45.81 8.65 1.11
CA CYS A 12 45.47 7.30 1.57
C CYS A 12 45.57 7.16 3.08
N PHE A 13 46.56 7.81 3.73
CA PHE A 13 46.70 7.79 5.19
C PHE A 13 45.59 8.59 5.89
N PHE A 14 45.15 9.71 5.30
CA PHE A 14 44.00 10.48 5.79
C PHE A 14 42.67 9.73 5.62
N LEU A 15 42.48 8.99 4.51
CA LEU A 15 41.31 8.15 4.30
C LEU A 15 41.29 6.94 5.25
N PHE A 16 42.46 6.37 5.58
CA PHE A 16 42.57 5.28 6.56
C PHE A 16 42.26 5.76 7.99
N PHE A 17 42.71 6.96 8.38
CA PHE A 17 42.43 7.54 9.70
C PHE A 17 40.98 8.01 9.87
N GLN A 18 40.31 8.41 8.78
CA GLN A 18 38.87 8.68 8.78
C GLN A 18 38.05 7.38 8.94
N TYR A 19 38.52 6.26 8.37
CA TYR A 19 37.86 4.95 8.53
C TYR A 19 37.94 4.40 9.96
N THR A 20 39.03 4.63 10.69
CA THR A 20 39.17 4.14 12.08
C THR A 20 38.43 4.99 13.12
N LYS A 21 37.82 6.12 12.73
CA LYS A 21 36.97 6.95 13.61
C LYS A 21 35.47 6.71 13.42
N ILE A 22 35.07 5.77 12.57
CA ILE A 22 33.73 5.21 12.65
C ILE A 22 33.75 4.26 13.84
N GLY A 23 33.61 4.83 15.04
CA GLY A 23 33.30 4.05 16.22
C GLY A 23 32.12 3.15 15.88
N VAL A 24 32.25 1.86 16.17
CA VAL A 24 31.13 0.93 16.12
C VAL A 24 30.03 1.61 16.92
N ALA A 25 29.00 2.12 16.22
CA ALA A 25 27.82 2.62 16.89
C ALA A 25 27.28 1.42 17.66
N LYS A 26 27.52 1.42 18.98
CA LYS A 26 26.81 0.53 19.87
C LYS A 26 25.36 0.94 19.75
N ASN A 27 24.64 0.30 18.85
CA ASN A 27 23.18 0.25 18.87
C ASN A 27 22.80 -0.58 20.11
N GLU A 28 23.11 -0.05 21.30
CA GLU A 28 22.48 -0.51 22.52
C GLU A 28 21.00 -0.19 22.34
N HIS A 29 20.21 -1.22 22.04
CA HIS A 29 18.77 -1.10 21.97
C HIS A 29 18.28 -0.74 23.37
N THR A 30 18.09 0.55 23.63
CA THR A 30 17.47 1.00 24.87
C THR A 30 16.04 0.46 24.87
N PRO A 31 15.67 -0.43 25.80
CA PRO A 31 14.31 -0.96 25.85
C PRO A 31 13.34 0.20 26.08
N MET A 32 12.32 0.28 25.22
CA MET A 32 11.29 1.30 25.30
C MET A 32 10.55 1.21 26.64
N LYS A 33 10.27 2.37 27.28
CA LYS A 33 9.48 2.38 28.51
C LYS A 33 8.04 1.91 28.23
N CYS A 34 7.37 1.37 29.25
CA CYS A 34 6.01 0.85 29.10
C CYS A 34 5.04 1.92 28.58
N GLU A 35 5.12 3.14 29.10
CA GLU A 35 4.28 4.28 28.69
C GLU A 35 4.50 4.68 27.22
N GLU A 36 5.76 4.70 26.78
CA GLU A 36 6.12 4.98 25.38
C GLU A 36 5.57 3.89 24.45
N LYS A 37 5.64 2.63 24.88
CA LYS A 37 5.08 1.49 24.16
C LYS A 37 3.56 1.57 24.07
N LEU A 38 2.89 1.99 25.14
CA LEU A 38 1.43 2.15 25.14
C LEU A 38 0.98 3.28 24.21
N ASN A 39 1.64 4.44 24.30
CA ASN A 39 1.36 5.60 23.43
C ASN A 39 1.64 5.34 21.94
N LEU A 40 2.49 4.36 21.63
CA LEU A 40 2.73 3.89 20.27
C LEU A 40 1.60 3.02 19.74
N LEU A 41 0.96 2.22 20.60
CA LEU A 41 -0.01 1.21 20.21
C LEU A 41 -1.42 1.80 20.05
N GLU A 42 -1.81 2.77 20.88
CA GLU A 42 -3.16 3.33 20.90
C GLU A 42 -3.19 4.78 21.40
N PRO A 43 -4.32 5.51 21.23
CA PRO A 43 -4.46 6.86 21.75
C PRO A 43 -4.29 6.94 23.27
N ALA A 44 -3.65 8.00 23.76
CA ALA A 44 -3.39 8.21 25.19
C ALA A 44 -4.64 8.29 26.08
N LYS A 45 -5.82 8.51 25.49
CA LYS A 45 -7.12 8.52 26.16
C LYS A 45 -8.14 7.78 25.29
N PRO A 46 -9.14 7.09 25.88
CA PRO A 46 -10.21 6.47 25.12
C PRO A 46 -10.87 7.45 24.15
N LYS A 47 -10.88 7.11 22.86
CA LYS A 47 -11.50 7.91 21.78
C LYS A 47 -12.02 6.97 20.71
N THR A 48 -13.21 7.24 20.18
CA THR A 48 -13.70 6.63 18.95
C THR A 48 -12.95 7.18 17.75
N ILE A 49 -12.37 6.29 16.93
CA ILE A 49 -11.72 6.63 15.67
C ILE A 49 -12.49 5.94 14.56
N TYR A 50 -12.90 6.69 13.54
CA TYR A 50 -13.55 6.13 12.36
C TYR A 50 -12.53 5.84 11.24
N ASP A 51 -12.81 4.86 10.38
CA ASP A 51 -11.90 4.45 9.30
C ASP A 51 -11.48 5.61 8.40
N TYR A 52 -12.37 6.54 8.10
CA TYR A 52 -12.08 7.71 7.26
C TYR A 52 -11.10 8.72 7.89
N GLU A 53 -10.89 8.68 9.22
CA GLU A 53 -9.86 9.46 9.90
C GLU A 53 -8.45 8.88 9.66
N LEU A 54 -8.37 7.56 9.43
CA LEU A 54 -7.12 6.81 9.27
C LEU A 54 -6.79 6.55 7.80
N LEU A 55 -7.82 6.32 6.99
CA LEU A 55 -7.79 6.01 5.56
C LEU A 55 -8.65 7.04 4.81
N PRO A 56 -8.09 8.21 4.44
CA PRO A 56 -8.85 9.31 3.83
C PRO A 56 -9.60 8.92 2.55
N GLU A 57 -9.09 7.94 1.80
CA GLU A 57 -9.72 7.38 0.61
C GLU A 57 -11.03 6.64 0.90
N ARG A 58 -11.31 6.32 2.16
CA ARG A 58 -12.59 5.73 2.61
C ARG A 58 -13.62 6.78 3.00
N ASN A 59 -13.27 8.07 2.96
CA ASN A 59 -14.20 9.13 3.33
C ASN A 59 -15.23 9.41 2.21
N ILE A 60 -16.29 8.59 2.17
CA ILE A 60 -17.36 8.69 1.16
C ILE A 60 -18.01 10.07 1.12
N SER A 61 -18.03 10.80 2.24
CA SER A 61 -18.59 12.17 2.29
C SER A 61 -17.85 13.15 1.37
N THR A 62 -16.60 12.84 1.00
CA THR A 62 -15.78 13.66 0.09
C THR A 62 -16.04 13.38 -1.39
N PHE A 63 -16.83 12.35 -1.71
CA PHE A 63 -17.29 12.03 -3.05
C PHE A 63 -18.64 12.71 -3.29
N LYS A 64 -18.67 13.74 -4.12
CA LYS A 64 -19.87 14.58 -4.34
C LYS A 64 -20.71 14.18 -5.56
N GLU A 65 -20.16 13.30 -6.38
CA GLU A 65 -20.81 12.82 -7.60
C GLU A 65 -21.93 11.84 -7.27
N LYS A 66 -22.95 11.79 -8.12
CA LYS A 66 -24.05 10.84 -7.96
C LYS A 66 -23.54 9.40 -8.12
N VAL A 67 -23.70 8.59 -7.07
CA VAL A 67 -23.43 7.15 -7.10
C VAL A 67 -24.59 6.44 -7.78
N LEU A 68 -24.30 5.75 -8.87
CA LEU A 68 -25.20 4.88 -9.62
C LEU A 68 -25.18 3.45 -9.03
N PRO A 69 -26.26 2.68 -9.21
CA PRO A 69 -26.26 1.27 -8.83
C PRO A 69 -25.13 0.49 -9.52
N VAL A 70 -24.44 -0.38 -8.77
CA VAL A 70 -23.35 -1.22 -9.27
C VAL A 70 -23.78 -2.02 -10.51
N SER A 71 -24.96 -2.62 -10.48
CA SER A 71 -25.53 -3.40 -11.60
C SER A 71 -25.67 -2.57 -12.88
N LEU A 72 -25.98 -1.28 -12.76
CA LEU A 72 -26.06 -0.38 -13.91
C LEU A 72 -24.68 -0.12 -14.50
N VAL A 73 -23.67 0.09 -13.66
CA VAL A 73 -22.27 0.25 -14.11
C VAL A 73 -21.75 -1.03 -14.75
N GLN A 74 -22.06 -2.20 -14.19
CA GLN A 74 -21.69 -3.50 -14.78
C GLN A 74 -22.28 -3.69 -16.17
N LYS A 75 -23.55 -3.31 -16.37
CA LYS A 75 -24.28 -3.45 -17.64
C LYS A 75 -23.88 -2.41 -18.69
N LYS A 76 -23.75 -1.14 -18.30
CA LYS A 76 -23.54 -0.01 -19.24
C LYS A 76 -22.08 0.44 -19.34
N GLY A 77 -21.22 0.00 -18.42
CA GLY A 77 -19.83 0.42 -18.35
C GLY A 77 -18.99 -0.14 -19.49
N ASN A 78 -18.02 0.67 -19.90
CA ASN A 78 -16.99 0.27 -20.85
C ASN A 78 -16.06 -0.74 -20.17
N LYS A 79 -15.67 -1.78 -20.91
CA LYS A 79 -14.69 -2.76 -20.42
C LYS A 79 -13.33 -2.07 -20.29
N VAL A 80 -12.73 -2.19 -19.11
CA VAL A 80 -11.36 -1.71 -18.85
C VAL A 80 -10.44 -2.92 -18.83
N PRO A 81 -9.45 -3.01 -19.74
CA PRO A 81 -8.43 -4.05 -19.68
C PRO A 81 -7.60 -3.94 -18.40
N PHE A 82 -7.16 -5.08 -17.88
CA PHE A 82 -6.23 -5.15 -16.76
C PHE A 82 -5.26 -6.30 -16.93
N ALA A 83 -4.11 -6.18 -16.28
CA ALA A 83 -3.11 -7.23 -16.16
C ALA A 83 -3.05 -7.70 -14.70
N ILE A 84 -2.80 -9.00 -14.51
CA ILE A 84 -2.51 -9.55 -13.19
C ILE A 84 -1.01 -9.45 -12.99
N ALA A 85 -0.56 -8.58 -12.08
CA ALA A 85 0.84 -8.42 -11.74
C ALA A 85 1.33 -9.53 -10.80
N TYR A 86 0.48 -9.94 -9.86
CA TYR A 86 0.75 -11.03 -8.92
C TYR A 86 -0.52 -11.77 -8.56
N LYS A 87 -0.44 -13.08 -8.36
CA LYS A 87 -1.56 -13.89 -7.90
C LYS A 87 -1.08 -15.06 -7.06
N ASN A 88 -1.56 -15.11 -5.82
CA ASN A 88 -1.38 -16.25 -4.93
C ASN A 88 -2.72 -16.59 -4.28
N LEU A 89 -3.40 -17.59 -4.83
CA LEU A 89 -4.70 -18.05 -4.33
C LEU A 89 -4.61 -18.81 -2.99
N ASN A 90 -3.40 -19.18 -2.56
CA ASN A 90 -3.16 -19.87 -1.30
C ASN A 90 -2.73 -18.93 -0.17
N TRP A 91 -2.52 -17.64 -0.47
CA TRP A 91 -2.12 -16.67 0.53
C TRP A 91 -3.21 -16.47 1.59
N GLN A 92 -2.84 -16.69 2.85
CA GLN A 92 -3.67 -16.36 4.00
C GLN A 92 -3.17 -15.05 4.58
N ARG A 93 -4.02 -14.02 4.56
CA ARG A 93 -3.69 -12.75 5.23
C ARG A 93 -3.57 -13.01 6.74
N PRO A 94 -2.44 -12.69 7.38
CA PRO A 94 -2.28 -12.93 8.80
C PRO A 94 -3.17 -11.98 9.59
N ALA A 95 -3.66 -12.42 10.75
CA ALA A 95 -4.33 -11.55 11.71
C ALA A 95 -3.34 -10.58 12.38
N TYR A 96 -2.06 -10.98 12.44
CA TYR A 96 -0.97 -10.21 13.02
C TYR A 96 0.33 -10.52 12.26
N ASP A 97 1.05 -9.48 11.83
CA ASP A 97 2.41 -9.61 11.31
C ASP A 97 3.42 -9.15 12.37
N SER A 98 4.56 -9.85 12.44
CA SER A 98 5.69 -9.49 13.28
C SER A 98 6.15 -8.04 13.11
N ILE A 99 6.01 -7.45 11.92
CA ILE A 99 6.39 -6.05 11.67
C ILE A 99 5.50 -5.03 12.40
N TRP A 100 4.32 -5.46 12.85
CA TRP A 100 3.42 -4.65 13.68
C TRP A 100 3.76 -4.72 15.16
N HIS A 101 4.78 -5.49 15.54
CA HIS A 101 5.22 -5.54 16.93
C HIS A 101 5.75 -4.18 17.39
N SER A 102 5.41 -3.80 18.62
CA SER A 102 5.74 -2.49 19.21
C SER A 102 7.24 -2.17 19.21
N SER A 103 8.10 -3.20 19.19
CA SER A 103 9.56 -3.00 19.13
C SER A 103 10.01 -2.40 17.79
N LEU A 104 9.22 -2.53 16.73
CA LEU A 104 9.53 -2.02 15.39
C LEU A 104 8.93 -0.64 15.11
N ARG A 105 8.04 -0.16 15.99
CA ARG A 105 7.54 1.21 16.09
C ARG A 105 6.65 1.65 14.93
N ARG A 106 7.19 1.73 13.71
CA ARG A 106 6.59 2.44 12.57
C ARG A 106 5.19 1.94 12.20
N TRP A 107 4.96 0.62 12.26
CA TRP A 107 3.70 -0.01 11.86
C TRP A 107 2.96 -0.65 13.03
N SER A 108 3.25 -0.21 14.26
CA SER A 108 2.70 -0.84 15.46
C SER A 108 1.37 -0.25 15.90
N TYR A 109 0.95 0.89 15.34
CA TYR A 109 -0.26 1.58 15.77
C TYR A 109 -1.51 0.73 15.46
N VAL A 110 -2.16 0.26 16.52
CA VAL A 110 -3.22 -0.76 16.45
C VAL A 110 -4.45 -0.26 15.67
N PRO A 111 -4.99 0.95 15.90
CA PRO A 111 -6.16 1.42 15.17
C PRO A 111 -5.95 1.44 13.64
N LEU A 112 -4.76 1.83 13.18
CA LEU A 112 -4.46 1.85 11.74
C LEU A 112 -4.35 0.44 11.17
N ASN A 113 -3.72 -0.49 11.89
CA ASN A 113 -3.70 -1.91 11.48
C ASN A 113 -5.12 -2.48 11.41
N MET A 114 -5.99 -2.17 12.38
CA MET A 114 -7.39 -2.60 12.35
C MET A 114 -8.14 -2.05 11.13
N ALA A 115 -8.00 -0.75 10.82
CA ALA A 115 -8.60 -0.14 9.64
C ALA A 115 -8.11 -0.83 8.34
N TYR A 116 -6.80 -1.08 8.24
CA TYR A 116 -6.27 -1.87 7.12
C TYR A 116 -6.74 -3.32 7.14
N GLN A 117 -7.19 -3.93 8.23
CA GLN A 117 -7.66 -5.32 8.21
C GLN A 117 -9.14 -5.47 7.86
N GLN A 118 -9.93 -4.39 7.98
CA GLN A 118 -11.36 -4.38 7.66
C GLN A 118 -11.65 -4.35 6.16
N HIS A 119 -10.71 -3.85 5.36
CA HIS A 119 -10.87 -3.71 3.92
C HIS A 119 -10.15 -4.83 3.15
N ILE A 120 -10.58 -5.06 1.91
CA ILE A 120 -10.04 -6.10 1.02
C ILE A 120 -9.55 -5.57 -0.31
N VAL A 121 -9.75 -4.29 -0.64
CA VAL A 121 -9.16 -3.63 -1.83
C VAL A 121 -8.38 -2.39 -1.44
N TYR A 122 -7.22 -2.16 -2.05
CA TYR A 122 -6.40 -0.95 -1.86
C TYR A 122 -5.82 -0.50 -3.18
N SER A 123 -5.69 0.81 -3.39
CA SER A 123 -5.03 1.38 -4.56
C SER A 123 -3.60 1.79 -4.27
N TYR A 124 -2.76 1.70 -5.30
CA TYR A 124 -1.40 2.18 -5.29
C TYR A 124 -1.09 2.82 -6.65
N GLN A 125 -0.63 4.07 -6.62
CA GLN A 125 -0.37 4.90 -7.81
C GLN A 125 1.12 5.31 -7.86
N GLY A 126 2.03 4.52 -7.31
CA GLY A 126 3.46 4.83 -7.29
C GLY A 126 3.95 5.50 -6.00
N GLY A 127 5.28 5.66 -5.92
CA GLY A 127 5.99 6.17 -4.74
C GLY A 127 6.51 5.05 -3.83
N LEU A 128 7.83 4.95 -3.69
CA LEU A 128 8.46 3.86 -2.94
C LEU A 128 8.16 3.92 -1.45
N SER A 129 8.22 5.11 -0.85
CA SER A 129 7.87 5.27 0.56
C SER A 129 6.42 4.87 0.83
N TYR A 130 5.51 5.19 -0.10
CA TYR A 130 4.11 4.82 0.05
C TYR A 130 3.91 3.30 -0.08
N TRP A 131 4.58 2.65 -1.03
CA TRP A 131 4.55 1.18 -1.12
C TRP A 131 5.12 0.51 0.11
N TYR A 132 6.22 1.03 0.64
CA TYR A 132 6.89 0.51 1.83
C TYR A 132 5.95 0.51 3.04
N ASP A 133 5.18 1.59 3.22
CA ASP A 133 4.18 1.66 4.28
C ASP A 133 2.95 0.78 3.97
N LEU A 134 2.39 0.87 2.76
CA LEU A 134 1.21 0.09 2.37
C LEU A 134 1.47 -1.43 2.50
N SER A 135 2.56 -1.93 1.92
CA SER A 135 2.92 -3.35 1.97
C SER A 135 3.11 -3.86 3.40
N SER A 136 3.63 -3.00 4.29
CA SER A 136 3.80 -3.31 5.70
C SER A 136 2.45 -3.36 6.43
N TYR A 137 1.59 -2.37 6.27
CA TYR A 137 0.25 -2.37 6.88
C TYR A 137 -0.66 -3.48 6.35
N LEU A 138 -0.44 -3.92 5.11
CA LEU A 138 -1.22 -5.00 4.51
C LEU A 138 -0.67 -6.40 4.84
N ALA A 139 0.49 -6.49 5.50
CA ALA A 139 1.24 -7.73 5.73
C ALA A 139 1.41 -8.54 4.43
N LEU A 140 1.87 -7.87 3.37
CA LEU A 140 2.12 -8.57 2.10
C LEU A 140 3.25 -9.60 2.27
N PRO A 141 3.23 -10.70 1.52
CA PRO A 141 4.27 -11.73 1.57
C PRO A 141 5.67 -11.11 1.51
N ASN A 142 6.49 -11.46 2.50
CA ASN A 142 7.83 -10.91 2.69
C ASN A 142 7.79 -9.38 2.75
N GLY A 143 7.12 -8.82 3.76
CA GLY A 143 7.18 -7.39 4.08
C GLY A 143 8.62 -6.85 4.18
N THR A 144 8.75 -5.59 4.57
CA THR A 144 9.92 -4.71 4.41
C THR A 144 11.31 -5.15 4.94
N GLY A 145 11.50 -6.41 5.35
CA GLY A 145 12.75 -6.99 5.81
C GLY A 145 13.49 -7.94 4.86
N GLY A 146 13.04 -8.16 3.61
CA GLY A 146 13.74 -9.07 2.68
C GLY A 146 13.51 -8.78 1.19
N PRO A 147 14.33 -9.37 0.30
CA PRO A 147 14.09 -9.33 -1.15
C PRO A 147 12.78 -10.07 -1.45
N SER A 148 11.68 -9.31 -1.48
CA SER A 148 10.37 -9.81 -1.83
C SER A 148 10.15 -9.67 -3.33
N PRO A 149 9.62 -10.69 -4.02
CA PRO A 149 9.07 -10.52 -5.36
C PRO A 149 8.05 -9.36 -5.38
N ILE A 150 7.36 -9.11 -4.26
CA ILE A 150 6.36 -8.05 -4.20
C ILE A 150 6.98 -6.64 -4.20
N ASN A 151 8.22 -6.48 -3.72
CA ASN A 151 8.92 -5.20 -3.74
C ASN A 151 9.40 -4.82 -5.14
N GLU A 152 9.67 -5.81 -6.01
CA GLU A 152 9.98 -5.56 -7.41
C GLU A 152 8.79 -4.89 -8.12
N TYR A 153 7.57 -5.23 -7.71
CA TYR A 153 6.38 -4.63 -8.29
C TYR A 153 6.27 -3.13 -8.00
N ALA A 154 6.81 -2.61 -6.89
CA ALA A 154 6.77 -1.17 -6.59
C ALA A 154 7.29 -0.30 -7.76
N PHE A 155 8.23 -0.84 -8.55
CA PHE A 155 8.89 -0.17 -9.68
C PHE A 155 8.26 -0.47 -11.05
N THR A 156 7.29 -1.38 -11.13
CA THR A 156 6.69 -1.83 -12.41
C THR A 156 5.52 -0.97 -12.87
N ILE A 157 5.05 -0.06 -12.03
CA ILE A 157 3.90 0.80 -12.37
C ILE A 157 4.34 1.86 -13.38
N LYS A 158 3.62 1.91 -14.50
CA LYS A 158 3.74 2.96 -15.51
C LYS A 158 2.95 4.20 -15.06
N TYR A 159 3.48 4.91 -14.08
CA TYR A 159 2.96 6.20 -13.62
C TYR A 159 2.96 7.24 -14.76
N PRO A 160 2.00 8.19 -14.82
CA PRO A 160 0.85 8.39 -13.93
C PRO A 160 -0.39 7.57 -14.28
N TYR A 161 -0.37 6.80 -15.37
CA TYR A 161 -1.61 6.29 -15.95
C TYR A 161 -1.98 4.85 -15.59
N VAL A 162 -1.15 4.17 -14.80
CA VAL A 162 -1.47 2.83 -14.31
C VAL A 162 -1.77 2.91 -12.83
N VAL A 163 -2.94 2.41 -12.46
CA VAL A 163 -3.33 2.21 -11.08
C VAL A 163 -3.22 0.74 -10.76
N ARG A 164 -2.52 0.45 -9.68
CA ARG A 164 -2.45 -0.89 -9.11
C ARG A 164 -3.51 -1.04 -8.04
N LEU A 165 -4.14 -2.21 -8.00
CA LEU A 165 -4.94 -2.66 -6.88
C LEU A 165 -4.33 -3.87 -6.22
N VAL A 166 -4.31 -3.83 -4.90
CA VAL A 166 -4.05 -4.97 -4.04
C VAL A 166 -5.39 -5.48 -3.54
N VAL A 167 -5.73 -6.72 -3.85
CA VAL A 167 -7.03 -7.31 -3.54
C VAL A 167 -6.87 -8.63 -2.80
N PHE A 168 -7.49 -8.72 -1.63
CA PHE A 168 -7.51 -9.92 -0.80
C PHE A 168 -8.81 -10.69 -0.99
N ASN A 169 -8.75 -12.01 -0.86
CA ASN A 169 -9.91 -12.89 -0.70
C ASN A 169 -10.96 -12.69 -1.81
N PHE A 170 -10.53 -12.38 -3.03
CA PHE A 170 -11.42 -12.07 -4.14
C PHE A 170 -10.73 -12.34 -5.49
N ASN A 171 -11.47 -12.95 -6.42
CA ASN A 171 -10.99 -13.22 -7.77
C ASN A 171 -11.68 -12.28 -8.77
N ILE A 172 -10.95 -11.27 -9.24
CA ILE A 172 -11.44 -10.28 -10.19
C ILE A 172 -11.58 -10.92 -11.58
N THR A 173 -12.75 -10.76 -12.19
CA THR A 173 -13.06 -11.28 -13.54
C THR A 173 -13.28 -10.17 -14.55
N SER A 174 -13.70 -8.98 -14.12
CA SER A 174 -13.86 -7.84 -15.02
C SER A 174 -13.77 -6.50 -14.30
N ILE A 175 -13.44 -5.47 -15.08
CA ILE A 175 -13.46 -4.08 -14.65
C ILE A 175 -14.34 -3.31 -15.63
N LYS A 176 -15.24 -2.50 -15.07
CA LYS A 176 -16.17 -1.66 -15.81
C LYS A 176 -16.04 -0.22 -15.35
N TYR A 177 -15.89 0.70 -16.30
CA TYR A 177 -15.87 2.13 -16.04
C TYR A 177 -17.12 2.80 -16.63
N TYR A 178 -17.83 3.55 -15.79
CA TYR A 178 -18.98 4.33 -16.22
C TYR A 178 -19.10 5.62 -15.41
N LYS A 179 -18.98 6.77 -16.09
CA LYS A 179 -19.00 8.11 -15.48
C LYS A 179 -17.94 8.26 -14.38
N ASN A 180 -18.34 8.32 -13.12
CA ASN A 180 -17.46 8.55 -11.98
C ASN A 180 -17.24 7.28 -11.15
N GLN A 181 -17.64 6.11 -11.66
CA GLN A 181 -17.50 4.82 -10.98
C GLN A 181 -16.67 3.82 -11.78
N ILE A 182 -15.85 3.08 -11.06
CA ILE A 182 -15.10 1.94 -11.57
C ILE A 182 -15.52 0.72 -10.74
N VAL A 183 -16.16 -0.25 -11.38
CA VAL A 183 -16.62 -1.48 -10.71
C VAL A 183 -15.71 -2.63 -11.09
N PHE A 184 -15.12 -3.24 -10.07
CA PHE A 184 -14.37 -4.48 -10.13
C PHE A 184 -15.33 -5.61 -9.78
N SER A 185 -15.65 -6.45 -10.77
CA SER A 185 -16.55 -7.58 -10.58
C SER A 185 -15.77 -8.88 -10.45
N GLY A 186 -16.24 -9.79 -9.61
CA GLY A 186 -15.56 -11.06 -9.37
C GLY A 186 -16.22 -11.89 -8.28
N VAL A 187 -15.56 -12.97 -7.87
CA VAL A 187 -16.11 -13.92 -6.90
C VAL A 187 -15.30 -13.85 -5.60
N PRO A 188 -15.96 -13.73 -4.42
CA PRO A 188 -15.30 -13.85 -3.13
C PRO A 188 -14.59 -15.19 -2.98
N LEU A 189 -13.42 -15.17 -2.35
CA LEU A 189 -12.64 -16.34 -1.98
C LEU A 189 -12.47 -16.37 -0.46
N ARG A 190 -12.16 -17.54 0.11
CA ARG A 190 -11.84 -17.66 1.55
C ARG A 190 -10.44 -17.19 1.89
N LYS A 191 -9.53 -17.25 0.92
CA LYS A 191 -8.14 -16.84 1.00
C LYS A 191 -7.66 -16.38 -0.38
N GLY A 192 -6.55 -15.67 -0.42
CA GLY A 192 -5.87 -15.29 -1.65
C GLY A 192 -5.47 -13.83 -1.68
N LEU A 193 -4.44 -13.55 -2.48
CA LEU A 193 -3.94 -12.22 -2.79
C LEU A 193 -3.80 -12.09 -4.30
N THR A 194 -4.43 -11.08 -4.88
CA THR A 194 -4.30 -10.72 -6.29
C THR A 194 -3.90 -9.27 -6.38
N ILE A 195 -2.88 -8.98 -7.18
CA ILE A 195 -2.48 -7.63 -7.54
C ILE A 195 -2.79 -7.43 -9.02
N VAL A 196 -3.60 -6.43 -9.33
CA VAL A 196 -3.97 -6.10 -10.71
C VAL A 196 -3.60 -4.68 -11.07
N ASP A 197 -3.21 -4.48 -12.32
CA ASP A 197 -2.89 -3.18 -12.89
C ASP A 197 -3.89 -2.85 -13.98
N PHE A 198 -4.45 -1.64 -13.97
CA PHE A 198 -5.35 -1.17 -15.01
C PHE A 198 -4.98 0.26 -15.43
N ASP A 199 -5.27 0.56 -16.69
CA ASP A 199 -4.91 1.82 -17.32
C ASP A 199 -6.04 2.85 -17.17
N THR A 200 -5.68 4.07 -16.76
CA THR A 200 -6.59 5.19 -16.51
C THR A 200 -6.44 6.34 -17.51
N ARG A 201 -5.66 6.20 -18.59
CA ARG A 201 -5.50 7.26 -19.62
C ARG A 201 -6.82 7.74 -20.20
N ASN A 202 -7.79 6.82 -20.31
CA ASN A 202 -9.09 7.11 -20.90
C ASN A 202 -10.13 7.58 -19.86
N PHE A 203 -9.70 7.82 -18.62
CA PHE A 203 -10.59 8.25 -17.54
C PHE A 203 -10.46 9.76 -17.38
N SER A 204 -11.56 10.44 -17.06
CA SER A 204 -11.49 11.89 -16.82
C SER A 204 -10.80 12.19 -15.49
N ASP A 205 -10.09 13.32 -15.46
CA ASP A 205 -9.42 13.81 -14.26
C ASP A 205 -10.43 14.28 -13.22
N SER A 206 -10.77 13.36 -12.31
CA SER A 206 -11.59 13.64 -11.15
C SER A 206 -11.51 12.47 -10.17
N LYS A 207 -12.08 12.66 -8.98
CA LYS A 207 -12.31 11.56 -8.06
C LYS A 207 -13.19 10.50 -8.71
N LYS A 208 -12.79 9.23 -8.61
CA LYS A 208 -13.59 8.08 -9.00
C LYS A 208 -13.95 7.27 -7.76
N LEU A 209 -15.18 6.78 -7.70
CA LEU A 209 -15.57 5.77 -6.72
C LEU A 209 -15.24 4.39 -7.30
N LEU A 210 -14.30 3.71 -6.66
CA LEU A 210 -13.95 2.34 -6.97
C LEU A 210 -14.76 1.41 -6.08
N GLN A 211 -15.45 0.44 -6.67
CA GLN A 211 -16.30 -0.51 -5.95
C GLN A 211 -15.88 -1.93 -6.32
N LEU A 212 -15.64 -2.76 -5.32
CA LEU A 212 -15.46 -4.19 -5.46
C LEU A 212 -16.82 -4.85 -5.25
N ALA A 213 -17.30 -5.63 -6.22
CA ALA A 213 -18.64 -6.18 -6.18
C ALA A 213 -18.75 -7.58 -6.79
N THR A 214 -19.76 -8.33 -6.35
CA THR A 214 -20.16 -9.59 -6.99
C THR A 214 -20.76 -9.35 -8.38
N PRO A 215 -20.85 -10.37 -9.26
CA PRO A 215 -21.46 -10.21 -10.58
C PRO A 215 -22.94 -9.84 -10.51
N ASP A 216 -23.62 -10.17 -9.40
CA ASP A 216 -25.03 -9.84 -9.14
C ASP A 216 -25.23 -8.39 -8.65
N GLY A 217 -24.14 -7.65 -8.42
CA GLY A 217 -24.17 -6.23 -8.08
C GLY A 217 -24.12 -5.91 -6.58
N TYR A 218 -23.85 -6.90 -5.71
CA TYR A 218 -23.60 -6.64 -4.29
C TYR A 218 -22.18 -6.12 -4.08
N GLU A 219 -22.06 -4.91 -3.55
CA GLU A 219 -20.80 -4.29 -3.15
C GLU A 219 -20.23 -4.97 -1.89
N LEU A 220 -18.91 -5.16 -1.88
CA LEU A 220 -18.16 -5.77 -0.78
C LEU A 220 -17.20 -4.78 -0.12
N ASP A 221 -16.63 -3.86 -0.90
CA ASP A 221 -15.70 -2.85 -0.42
C ASP A 221 -15.60 -1.70 -1.44
N TYR A 222 -15.15 -0.53 -1.01
CA TYR A 222 -15.00 0.63 -1.87
C TYR A 222 -13.85 1.54 -1.43
N LEU A 223 -13.28 2.28 -2.38
CA LEU A 223 -12.36 3.37 -2.10
C LEU A 223 -12.52 4.51 -3.10
N ILE A 224 -12.12 5.71 -2.71
CA ILE A 224 -12.07 6.88 -3.58
C ILE A 224 -10.69 6.96 -4.20
N LEU A 225 -10.65 6.89 -5.52
CA LEU A 225 -9.43 7.04 -6.31
C LEU A 225 -9.32 8.48 -6.81
N TYR A 226 -8.18 9.12 -6.57
CA TYR A 226 -7.88 10.42 -7.15
C TYR A 226 -7.04 10.23 -8.42
N LEU A 227 -7.57 10.68 -9.55
CA LEU A 227 -6.89 10.65 -10.83
C LEU A 227 -6.49 12.07 -11.22
N SER A 228 -5.19 12.25 -11.47
CA SER A 228 -4.62 13.48 -12.03
C SER A 228 -3.73 13.05 -13.18
N ASN A 229 -4.24 13.11 -14.41
CA ASN A 229 -3.41 12.99 -15.60
C ASN A 229 -2.75 14.36 -15.82
N HIS A 230 -1.47 14.47 -15.48
CA HIS A 230 -0.62 15.58 -15.94
C HIS A 230 -0.05 15.25 -17.32
#